data_AF-A0A9X2S5H6-F1
#
_entry.id   AF-A0A9X2S5H6-F1
#
_cell.length_a   1.000
_cell.length_b   1.000
_cell.length_c   1.000
_cell.angle_alpha   90.00
_cell.angle_beta   90.00
_cell.angle_gamma   90.00
#
_symmetry.space_group_name_H-M   'P 1'
#
loop_
_entity.id
_entity.type
_entity.pdbx_description
1 polymer ?
#
loop_
_entity_poly.entity_id
_entity_poly.type
_entity_poly.pdbx_seq_one_letter_code
_entity_poly.pdbx_strand_id
1 'polypeptide(L)' 'MVDKEKISRLIQMLGNNKGKTVGTIIGFIIAIFILTIGFFKTLFIVICTGLGYYIGKKSDSQENLRDFLDKILPPGKSN' A
#
# COMPACT_ATOMS: atom_id res chain seq x y z
N MET A 1 4.21 -3.10 40.69
CA MET A 1 5.34 -2.22 40.30
C MET A 1 6.24 -2.82 39.22
N VAL A 2 6.23 -4.15 39.00
CA VAL A 2 7.09 -4.85 38.01
C VAL A 2 6.65 -4.65 36.54
N ASP A 3 5.36 -4.39 36.26
CA ASP A 3 4.84 -4.33 34.88
C ASP A 3 5.32 -3.11 34.10
N LYS A 4 5.42 -1.94 34.75
CA LYS A 4 5.80 -0.69 34.06
C LYS A 4 7.25 -0.69 33.59
N GLU A 5 8.14 -1.34 34.33
CA GLU A 5 9.57 -1.40 33.97
C GLU A 5 9.81 -2.30 32.75
N LYS A 6 9.11 -3.45 32.67
CA LYS A 6 9.14 -4.33 31.50
C LYS A 6 8.60 -3.62 30.25
N ILE A 7 7.46 -2.92 30.39
CA ILE A 7 6.85 -2.18 29.27
C ILE A 7 7.81 -1.09 28.76
N SER A 8 8.47 -0.36 29.66
CA SER A 8 9.42 0.69 29.27
C SER A 8 10.64 0.14 28.51
N ARG A 9 11.17 -1.02 28.93
CA ARG A 9 12.26 -1.72 28.23
C ARG A 9 11.84 -2.21 26.85
N LEU A 10 10.61 -2.74 26.71
CA LEU A 10 10.07 -3.15 25.41
C LEU A 10 9.92 -1.95 24.46
N ILE A 11 9.38 -0.83 24.95
CA ILE A 11 9.22 0.40 24.15
C ILE A 11 10.58 0.95 23.69
N GLN A 12 11.61 0.92 24.54
CA GLN A 12 12.97 1.31 24.13
C GLN A 12 13.55 0.38 23.04
N MET A 13 13.35 -0.93 23.15
CA MET A 13 13.80 -1.90 22.13
C MET A 13 13.05 -1.74 20.80
N LEU A 14 11.75 -1.45 20.84
CA LEU A 14 10.90 -1.19 19.66
C LEU A 14 11.24 0.16 18.99
N GLY A 15 11.66 1.15 19.79
CA GLY A 15 12.00 2.50 19.31
C GLY A 15 13.28 2.58 18.47
N ASN A 16 14.24 1.68 18.70
CA ASN A 16 15.56 1.73 18.06
C ASN A 16 15.58 1.21 16.60
N ASN A 17 14.49 0.56 16.14
CA ASN A 17 14.37 0.03 14.77
C ASN A 17 12.92 0.12 14.26
N LYS A 18 12.38 1.34 14.17
CA LYS A 18 10.96 1.59 13.83
C LYS A 18 10.50 0.87 12.54
N GLY A 19 11.35 0.80 11.52
CA GLY A 19 11.03 0.13 10.26
C GLY A 19 10.84 -1.38 10.40
N LYS A 20 11.64 -2.06 11.22
CA LYS A 20 11.56 -3.53 11.42
C LYS A 20 10.27 -3.91 12.14
N THR A 21 9.95 -3.19 13.22
CA THR A 21 8.73 -3.42 13.99
C THR A 21 7.47 -3.20 13.16
N VAL A 22 7.43 -2.11 12.40
CA VAL A 22 6.27 -1.79 11.54
C VAL A 22 6.11 -2.83 10.45
N GLY A 23 7.20 -3.25 9.80
CA GLY A 23 7.18 -4.32 8.81
C GLY A 23 6.65 -5.64 9.36
N THR A 24 7.07 -6.04 10.57
CA THR A 24 6.59 -7.26 11.23
C THR A 24 5.09 -7.18 11.56
N ILE A 25 4.62 -6.05 12.08
CA ILE A 25 3.19 -5.86 12.40
C ILE A 25 2.34 -5.92 11.12
N ILE A 26 2.77 -5.23 10.06
CA ILE A 26 2.07 -5.23 8.77
C ILE A 26 2.06 -6.65 8.17
N GLY A 27 3.22 -7.32 8.14
CA GLY A 27 3.33 -8.69 7.63
C GLY A 27 2.46 -9.67 8.40
N PHE A 28 2.36 -9.51 9.73
CA PHE A 28 1.50 -10.34 10.57
C PHE A 28 0.01 -10.15 10.25
N ILE A 29 -0.44 -8.90 10.04
CA ILE A 29 -1.82 -8.61 9.62
C ILE A 29 -2.14 -9.23 8.25
N ILE A 30 -1.22 -9.10 7.28
CA ILE A 30 -1.36 -9.70 5.96
C ILE A 30 -1.44 -11.23 6.05
N ALA A 31 -0.60 -11.85 6.89
CA ALA A 31 -0.63 -13.29 7.10
C ALA A 31 -1.98 -13.76 7.69
N ILE A 32 -2.53 -13.04 8.67
CA ILE A 32 -3.87 -13.34 9.21
C ILE A 32 -4.93 -13.27 8.11
N PHE A 33 -4.88 -12.25 7.24
CA PHE A 33 -5.80 -12.12 6.11
C PHE A 33 -5.68 -13.31 5.13
N ILE A 34 -4.45 -13.74 4.84
CA ILE A 34 -4.18 -14.91 3.99
C ILE A 34 -4.76 -16.19 4.60
N LEU A 35 -4.61 -16.40 5.92
CA LEU A 35 -5.18 -17.57 6.59
C LEU A 35 -6.71 -17.53 6.68
N THR A 36 -7.29 -16.36 6.93
CA THR A 36 -8.75 -16.23 7.15
C THR A 36 -9.54 -16.26 5.84
N ILE A 37 -9.09 -15.49 4.85
CA ILE A 37 -9.79 -15.31 3.57
C ILE A 37 -9.33 -16.37 2.55
N GLY A 38 -8.06 -16.78 2.62
CA GLY A 38 -7.41 -17.70 1.69
C GLY A 38 -6.39 -16.99 0.78
N PHE A 39 -5.29 -17.69 0.45
CA PHE A 39 -4.15 -17.16 -0.31
C PHE A 39 -4.53 -16.47 -1.62
N PHE A 40 -5.35 -17.12 -2.45
CA PHE A 40 -5.73 -16.58 -3.76
C PHE A 40 -6.59 -15.32 -3.68
N LYS A 41 -7.46 -15.22 -2.67
CA LYS A 41 -8.32 -14.05 -2.48
C LYS A 41 -7.50 -12.84 -2.02
N THR A 42 -6.55 -13.03 -1.10
CA THR A 42 -5.66 -11.93 -0.68
C THR A 42 -4.76 -11.49 -1.83
N LEU A 43 -4.24 -12.42 -2.63
CA LEU A 43 -3.45 -12.09 -3.82
C LEU A 43 -4.26 -11.26 -4.84
N PHE A 44 -5.52 -11.65 -5.10
CA PHE A 44 -6.42 -10.89 -5.96
C PHE A 44 -6.64 -9.47 -5.43
N ILE A 45 -6.88 -9.31 -4.13
CA ILE A 45 -7.02 -7.99 -3.48
C ILE A 45 -5.76 -7.15 -3.67
N VAL A 46 -4.57 -7.71 -3.39
CA VAL A 46 -3.30 -6.98 -3.53
C VAL A 46 -3.08 -6.53 -4.97
N ILE A 47 -3.37 -7.39 -5.96
CA ILE A 47 -3.26 -7.04 -7.37
C ILE A 47 -4.27 -5.95 -7.75
N CYS A 48 -5.53 -6.08 -7.36
CA CYS A 48 -6.56 -5.07 -7.63
C CYS A 48 -6.25 -3.73 -6.97
N THR A 49 -5.77 -3.72 -5.72
CA THR A 49 -5.35 -2.51 -5.02
C THR A 49 -4.13 -1.88 -5.69
N GLY A 50 -3.15 -2.68 -6.11
CA GLY A 50 -1.97 -2.21 -6.84
C GLY A 50 -2.33 -1.61 -8.20
N LEU A 51 -3.20 -2.28 -8.96
CA LEU A 51 -3.72 -1.77 -10.23
C LEU A 51 -4.55 -0.50 -10.03
N GLY A 52 -5.45 -0.48 -9.04
CA GLY A 52 -6.23 0.68 -8.68
C GLY A 52 -5.36 1.88 -8.28
N TYR A 53 -4.30 1.65 -7.52
CA TYR A 53 -3.31 2.69 -7.18
C TYR A 53 -2.52 3.15 -8.40
N TYR A 54 -2.08 2.25 -9.27
CA TYR A 54 -1.36 2.60 -10.49
C TYR A 54 -2.22 3.44 -11.44
N ILE A 55 -3.47 3.02 -11.67
CA ILE A 55 -4.46 3.73 -12.49
C ILE A 55 -4.83 5.07 -11.83
N GLY A 56 -5.09 5.08 -10.52
CA GLY A 56 -5.42 6.28 -9.75
C GLY A 56 -4.29 7.31 -9.73
N LYS A 57 -3.04 6.86 -9.54
CA LYS A 57 -1.85 7.72 -9.61
C LYS A 57 -1.64 8.31 -11.01
N LYS A 58 -2.00 7.57 -12.06
CA LYS A 58 -2.02 8.12 -13.43
C LYS A 58 -3.08 9.22 -13.59
N SER A 59 -4.19 9.15 -12.86
CA SER A 59 -5.24 10.18 -12.87
C SER A 59 -4.88 11.44 -12.08
N ASP A 60 -4.04 11.33 -11.05
CA ASP A 60 -3.52 12.49 -10.30
C ASP A 60 -2.44 13.24 -11.09
N SER A 61 -1.75 12.54 -11.99
CA SER A 61 -0.91 13.15 -13.03
C SER A 61 -1.76 13.55 -14.25
N GLN A 62 -2.72 14.45 -14.04
CA GLN A 62 -3.59 15.02 -15.09
C GLN A 62 -2.81 15.46 -16.34
N GLU A 63 -1.56 15.88 -16.18
CA GLU A 63 -0.66 16.31 -17.25
C GLU A 63 -0.26 15.13 -18.16
N ASN A 64 0.25 14.04 -17.57
CA ASN A 64 0.69 12.86 -18.31
C ASN A 64 -0.47 12.04 -18.87
N LEU A 65 -1.63 12.00 -18.19
CA LEU A 65 -2.80 11.30 -18.71
C LEU A 65 -3.41 12.05 -19.90
N ARG A 66 -3.51 13.39 -19.85
CA ARG A 66 -3.95 14.21 -20.98
C ARG A 66 -3.00 14.09 -22.17
N ASP A 67 -1.70 14.23 -21.96
CA ASP A 67 -0.70 14.07 -23.04
C ASP A 67 -0.74 12.67 -23.69
N PHE A 68 -0.95 11.62 -22.88
CA PHE A 68 -1.09 10.26 -23.39
C PHE A 68 -2.41 10.07 -24.17
N LEU A 69 -3.49 10.72 -23.73
CA LEU A 69 -4.79 10.67 -24.38
C LEU A 69 -4.78 11.48 -25.69
N ASP A 70 -4.15 12.65 -25.73
CA ASP A 70 -3.96 13.46 -26.95
C ASP A 70 -3.03 12.77 -27.98
N LYS A 71 -2.12 11.90 -27.52
CA LYS A 71 -1.26 11.11 -28.40
C LYS A 71 -1.97 9.89 -29.01
N ILE A 72 -2.98 9.35 -28.32
CA ILE A 72 -3.76 8.17 -28.77
C ILE A 72 -5.05 8.57 -29.48
N LEU A 73 -5.65 9.69 -29.11
CA LEU A 73 -6.79 10.28 -29.78
C LEU A 73 -6.27 11.41 -30.68
N PRO A 74 -6.20 11.22 -32.01
CA PRO A 74 -5.83 12.30 -32.91
C PRO A 74 -6.79 13.49 -32.70
N PRO A 75 -6.28 14.73 -32.69
CA PRO A 75 -7.09 15.90 -32.38
C PRO A 75 -8.28 15.95 -33.33
N GLY A 76 -9.48 15.78 -32.77
CA GLY A 76 -10.72 16.14 -33.42
C GLY A 76 -10.70 17.64 -33.63
N LYS A 77 -10.20 18.06 -34.79
CA LYS A 77 -10.28 19.42 -35.31
C LYS A 77 -11.73 19.88 -35.24
N SER A 78 -12.07 20.66 -34.22
CA SER A 78 -13.32 21.41 -34.18
C SER A 78 -13.00 22.83 -34.62
N ASN A 79 -13.66 23.19 -35.70
CA ASN A 79 -13.67 24.50 -36.34
C ASN A 79 -14.49 25.48 -35.52
#